data_AF-A0A951MTL1-F1
#
_entry.id   AF-A0A951MTL1-F1
#
_cell.length_a   1.000
_cell.length_b   1.000
_cell.length_c   1.000
_cell.angle_alpha   90.00
_cell.angle_beta   90.00
_cell.angle_gamma   90.00
#
_symmetry.space_group_name_H-M   'P 1'
#
loop_
_entity.id
_entity.type
_entity.pdbx_description
1 polymer ?
#
loop_
_entity_poly.entity_id
_entity_poly.type
_entity_poly.pdbx_seq_one_letter_code
_entity_poly.pdbx_strand_id
1 'polypeptide(L)'
;MTHYLWPGDPGWPTPEVEPDAAADVFDPNGEIDFDALCLHAAEPHVFDGLSPLERIVLAARFGLGGAPVRTMKQLHADLGLTRHEVRDQLESALAKVRARLVA
;
A
#
# COMPACT_ATOMS: atom_id res chain seq x y z
N MET A 1 -27.78 20.38 4.79
CA MET A 1 -26.47 20.19 5.43
C MET A 1 -25.66 21.45 5.15
N THR A 2 -25.44 22.26 6.19
CA THR A 2 -24.96 23.63 6.07
C THR A 2 -23.44 23.62 6.03
N HIS A 3 -22.85 23.90 4.87
CA HIS A 3 -21.42 24.20 4.75
C HIS A 3 -21.16 25.52 5.49
N TYR A 4 -20.39 25.47 6.57
CA TYR A 4 -19.91 26.67 7.24
C TYR A 4 -18.82 27.31 6.37
N LEU A 5 -19.20 28.30 5.57
CA LEU A 5 -18.27 29.18 4.85
C LEU A 5 -17.93 30.34 5.80
N TRP A 6 -16.68 30.42 6.24
CA TRP A 6 -16.21 31.53 7.09
C TRP A 6 -16.15 32.83 6.26
N PRO A 7 -16.64 33.98 6.75
CA PRO A 7 -16.63 35.22 5.97
C PRO A 7 -15.19 35.77 5.90
N GLY A 8 -14.56 35.65 4.73
CA GLY A 8 -13.23 36.22 4.46
C GLY A 8 -12.14 35.20 4.14
N ASP A 9 -12.46 33.90 4.05
CA ASP A 9 -11.50 32.89 3.62
C ASP A 9 -11.47 32.86 2.08
N PRO A 10 -10.36 33.24 1.40
CA PRO A 10 -10.20 32.94 -0.01
C PRO A 10 -10.12 31.42 -0.09
N GLY A 11 -11.28 30.81 -0.34
CA GLY A 11 -11.53 29.37 -0.23
C GLY A 11 -10.27 28.62 -0.59
N TRP A 12 -9.70 27.92 0.40
CA TRP A 12 -8.40 27.28 0.34
C TRP A 12 -8.15 26.80 -1.08
N PRO A 13 -7.09 27.27 -1.78
CA PRO A 13 -6.84 26.85 -3.14
C PRO A 13 -6.60 25.35 -3.07
N THR A 14 -7.65 24.59 -3.33
CA THR A 14 -7.50 23.19 -3.66
C THR A 14 -6.69 23.25 -4.94
N PRO A 15 -5.43 22.77 -4.96
CA PRO A 15 -4.79 22.54 -6.24
C PRO A 15 -5.82 21.74 -7.03
N GLU A 16 -6.14 22.18 -8.25
CA GLU A 16 -6.98 21.41 -9.15
C GLU A 16 -6.27 20.06 -9.29
N VAL A 17 -6.69 19.08 -8.48
CA VAL A 17 -6.04 17.79 -8.39
C VAL A 17 -6.29 17.18 -9.75
N GLU A 18 -5.25 17.16 -10.58
CA GLU A 18 -5.33 16.46 -11.86
C GLU A 18 -5.86 15.05 -11.57
N PRO A 19 -6.85 14.56 -12.33
CA PRO A 19 -7.57 13.34 -11.98
C PRO A 19 -6.68 12.08 -11.86
N ASP A 20 -5.42 12.13 -12.32
CA ASP A 20 -4.43 11.04 -12.16
C ASP A 20 -3.61 11.13 -10.85
N ALA A 21 -3.66 12.25 -10.12
CA ALA A 21 -2.99 12.43 -8.82
C ALA A 21 -3.86 11.98 -7.62
N ALA A 22 -5.16 11.78 -7.83
CA ALA A 22 -6.12 11.39 -6.79
C ALA A 22 -5.98 9.91 -6.35
N ALA A 23 -5.16 9.10 -7.04
CA ALA A 23 -5.02 7.68 -6.73
C ALA A 23 -4.17 7.39 -5.47
N ASP A 24 -3.50 8.40 -4.89
CA ASP A 24 -2.64 8.26 -3.71
C ASP A 24 -3.03 9.23 -2.58
N VAL A 25 -4.32 9.62 -2.54
CA VAL A 25 -4.84 10.37 -1.39
C VAL A 25 -4.89 9.40 -0.22
N PHE A 26 -4.00 9.59 0.76
CA PHE A 26 -4.09 8.98 2.07
C PHE A 26 -5.49 9.23 2.63
N ASP A 27 -6.33 8.19 2.71
CA ASP A 27 -7.65 8.28 3.31
C ASP A 27 -7.49 8.13 4.83
N PRO A 28 -7.59 9.22 5.63
CA PRO A 28 -7.47 9.14 7.08
C PRO A 28 -8.65 8.40 7.74
N ASN A 29 -9.74 8.17 7.00
CA ASN A 29 -10.88 7.33 7.43
C ASN A 29 -10.82 5.92 6.85
N GLY A 30 -9.80 5.58 6.06
CA GLY A 30 -9.56 4.23 5.61
C GLY A 30 -9.34 3.31 6.79
N GLU A 31 -9.92 2.11 6.77
CA GLU A 31 -9.62 1.07 7.75
C GLU A 31 -8.10 0.92 7.87
N ILE A 32 -7.60 0.90 9.11
CA ILE A 32 -6.17 0.66 9.38
C ILE A 32 -5.80 -0.63 8.65
N ASP A 33 -4.84 -0.57 7.74
CA ASP A 33 -4.33 -1.73 7.04
C ASP A 33 -3.62 -2.64 8.06
N PHE A 34 -4.40 -3.55 8.65
CA PHE A 34 -3.94 -4.44 9.71
C PHE A 34 -2.81 -5.35 9.22
N ASP A 35 -2.80 -5.69 7.92
CA ASP A 35 -1.70 -6.41 7.32
C ASP A 35 -0.43 -5.57 7.34
N ALA A 36 -0.49 -4.29 6.96
CA ALA A 36 0.65 -3.39 7.04
C ALA A 36 1.20 -3.32 8.48
N LEU A 37 0.31 -3.17 9.47
CA LEU A 37 0.71 -3.12 10.88
C LEU A 37 1.39 -4.43 11.33
N CYS A 38 0.78 -5.57 11.02
CA CYS A 38 1.34 -6.88 11.35
C CYS A 38 2.69 -7.12 10.65
N LEU A 39 2.84 -6.72 9.39
CA LEU A 39 4.07 -6.90 8.64
C LEU A 39 5.23 -6.07 9.18
N HIS A 40 4.96 -4.86 9.69
CA HIS A 40 5.99 -4.03 10.33
C HIS A 40 6.41 -4.52 11.72
N ALA A 41 5.50 -5.17 12.44
CA ALA A 41 5.77 -5.76 13.75
C ALA A 41 6.24 -7.23 13.69
N ALA A 42 6.15 -7.86 12.52
CA ALA A 42 6.46 -9.28 12.33
C ALA A 42 7.94 -9.58 12.52
N GLU A 43 8.22 -10.72 13.15
CA GLU A 43 9.58 -11.25 13.23
C GLU A 43 10.07 -11.72 11.84
N PRO A 44 11.39 -11.68 11.58
CA PRO A 44 11.94 -11.99 10.26
C PRO A 44 11.56 -13.37 9.69
N HIS A 45 11.28 -14.33 10.58
CA HIS A 45 10.93 -15.71 10.20
C HIS A 45 9.54 -15.84 9.55
N VAL A 46 8.65 -14.86 9.74
CA VAL A 46 7.32 -14.86 9.10
C VAL A 46 7.45 -14.80 7.56
N PHE A 47 8.56 -14.25 7.08
CA PHE A 47 8.89 -14.17 5.66
C PHE A 47 9.55 -15.43 5.10
N ASP A 48 9.88 -16.43 5.93
CA ASP A 48 10.62 -17.62 5.53
C ASP A 48 9.73 -18.56 4.72
N GLY A 49 10.04 -18.72 3.42
CA GLY A 49 9.23 -19.51 2.47
C GLY A 49 8.35 -18.68 1.54
N LEU A 50 8.46 -17.35 1.58
CA LEU A 50 8.08 -16.52 0.45
C LEU A 50 9.04 -16.75 -0.72
N SER A 51 8.52 -16.74 -1.95
CA SER A 51 9.35 -16.71 -3.14
C SER A 51 10.14 -15.39 -3.19
N PRO A 52 11.26 -15.32 -3.92
CA PRO A 52 12.00 -14.07 -4.08
C PRO A 52 11.12 -12.94 -4.64
N LEU A 53 10.23 -13.26 -5.57
CA LEU A 53 9.32 -12.29 -6.18
C LEU A 53 8.26 -11.80 -5.20
N GLU A 54 7.65 -12.72 -4.44
CA GLU A 54 6.69 -12.40 -3.39
C GLU A 54 7.30 -11.47 -2.34
N ARG A 55 8.53 -11.77 -1.91
CA ARG A 55 9.25 -10.95 -0.94
C ARG A 55 9.51 -9.54 -1.47
N ILE A 56 9.89 -9.41 -2.75
CA ILE A 56 10.13 -8.10 -3.39
C ILE A 56 8.82 -7.29 -3.47
N VAL A 57 7.75 -7.91 -3.97
CA VAL A 57 6.44 -7.25 -4.13
C VAL A 57 5.89 -6.82 -2.77
N LEU A 58 5.97 -7.70 -1.76
CA LEU A 58 5.52 -7.41 -0.41
C LEU A 58 6.37 -6.29 0.24
N ALA A 59 7.70 -6.39 0.19
CA ALA A 59 8.58 -5.40 0.78
C ALA A 59 8.44 -4.02 0.13
N ALA A 60 8.32 -3.95 -1.19
CA ALA A 60 8.12 -2.68 -1.89
C ALA A 60 6.71 -2.11 -1.67
N ARG A 61 5.67 -2.95 -1.56
CA ARG A 61 4.30 -2.46 -1.35
C ARG A 61 4.08 -1.90 0.06
N PHE A 62 4.75 -2.46 1.05
CA PHE A 62 4.62 -2.09 2.47
C PHE A 62 5.85 -1.36 3.04
N GLY A 63 6.89 -1.10 2.25
CA GLY A 63 8.10 -0.41 2.70
C GLY A 63 8.91 -1.19 3.75
N LEU A 64 8.92 -2.52 3.67
CA LEU A 64 9.62 -3.39 4.62
C LEU A 64 11.13 -3.32 4.40
N GLY A 65 11.91 -3.42 5.49
CA GLY A 65 13.38 -3.41 5.42
C GLY A 65 13.99 -2.08 4.93
N GLY A 66 13.25 -0.97 5.05
CA GLY A 66 13.69 0.35 4.59
C GLY A 66 13.51 0.58 3.08
N ALA A 67 12.82 -0.32 2.38
CA ALA A 67 12.44 -0.09 0.98
C ALA A 67 11.44 1.07 0.88
N PRO A 68 11.52 1.91 -0.18
CA PRO A 68 10.49 2.91 -0.42
C PRO A 68 9.17 2.24 -0.79
N VAL A 69 8.06 2.74 -0.24
CA VAL A 69 6.71 2.29 -0.57
C VAL A 69 6.43 2.56 -2.06
N ARG A 70 5.96 1.55 -2.78
CA ARG A 70 5.60 1.65 -4.20
C ARG A 70 4.15 1.23 -4.44
N THR A 71 3.50 1.91 -5.37
CA THR A 71 2.15 1.59 -5.82
C THR A 71 2.15 0.37 -6.76
N MET A 72 0.98 -0.25 -6.98
CA MET A 72 0.83 -1.32 -7.97
C MET A 72 1.23 -0.87 -9.39
N LYS A 73 1.01 0.41 -9.73
CA LYS A 73 1.39 1.01 -11.02
C LYS A 73 2.91 1.00 -11.21
N GLN A 74 3.62 1.42 -10.16
CA GLN A 74 5.08 1.42 -10.16
C GLN A 74 5.64 0.00 -10.18
N LEU A 75 5.09 -0.89 -9.34
CA LEU A 75 5.58 -2.28 -9.25
C LEU A 75 5.46 -3.08 -10.54
N HIS A 76 4.35 -2.94 -11.27
CA HIS A 76 4.23 -3.62 -12.56
C HIS A 76 5.23 -3.08 -13.59
N ALA A 77 5.53 -1.78 -13.56
CA ALA A 77 6.49 -1.15 -14.45
C ALA A 77 7.93 -1.56 -14.13
N ASP A 78 8.27 -1.65 -12.85
CA ASP A 78 9.61 -2.02 -12.39
C ASP A 78 9.93 -3.51 -12.63
N LEU A 79 8.94 -4.38 -12.43
CA LEU A 79 9.12 -5.83 -12.52
C LEU A 79 8.87 -6.38 -13.93
N GLY A 80 8.32 -5.57 -14.84
CA GLY A 80 7.95 -6.00 -16.19
C GLY A 80 6.80 -7.03 -16.21
N LEU A 81 6.03 -7.11 -15.12
CA LEU A 81 4.90 -8.02 -14.96
C LEU A 81 3.59 -7.31 -15.29
N THR A 82 2.55 -8.09 -15.59
CA THR A 82 1.20 -7.55 -15.69
C THR A 82 0.66 -7.16 -14.31
N ARG A 83 -0.31 -6.25 -14.27
CA ARG A 83 -0.97 -5.85 -13.02
C ARG A 83 -1.65 -7.03 -12.31
N HIS A 84 -2.15 -8.00 -13.07
CA HIS A 84 -2.76 -9.21 -12.55
C HIS A 84 -1.71 -10.08 -11.86
N GLU A 85 -0.57 -10.33 -12.50
CA GLU A 85 0.50 -11.13 -11.92
C GLU A 85 1.07 -10.50 -10.64
N VAL A 86 1.29 -9.18 -10.61
CA VAL A 86 1.74 -8.49 -9.39
C VAL A 86 0.73 -8.66 -8.26
N ARG A 87 -0.57 -8.58 -8.58
CA ARG A 87 -1.64 -8.78 -7.61
C ARG A 87 -1.66 -10.22 -7.10
N ASP A 88 -1.56 -11.21 -7.98
CA ASP A 88 -1.53 -12.63 -7.61
C ASP A 88 -0.36 -12.93 -6.67
N GLN A 89 0.82 -12.38 -6.96
CA GLN A 89 2.01 -12.53 -6.12
C GLN A 89 1.82 -11.86 -4.75
N LEU A 90 1.20 -10.68 -4.70
CA LEU A 90 0.91 -10.00 -3.44
C LEU A 90 -0.10 -10.77 -2.59
N GLU A 91 -1.17 -11.27 -3.20
CA GLU A 91 -2.20 -12.06 -2.51
C GLU A 91 -1.63 -13.39 -2.00
N SER A 92 -0.82 -14.08 -2.81
CA SER A 92 -0.10 -15.30 -2.41
C SER A 92 0.86 -15.02 -1.24
N ALA A 93 1.61 -13.91 -1.31
CA ALA A 93 2.52 -13.51 -0.25
C ALA A 93 1.79 -13.25 1.07
N LEU A 94 0.71 -12.46 1.04
CA LEU A 94 -0.10 -12.16 2.21
C LEU A 94 -0.74 -13.40 2.81
N ALA A 95 -1.26 -14.31 1.99
CA ALA A 95 -1.83 -15.57 2.47
C ALA A 95 -0.80 -16.40 3.27
N LYS A 96 0.44 -16.48 2.77
CA LYS A 96 1.54 -17.21 3.45
C LYS A 96 1.96 -16.54 4.75
N VAL A 97 2.07 -15.21 4.78
CA VAL A 97 2.41 -14.46 5.99
C VAL A 97 1.31 -14.61 7.03
N ARG A 98 0.04 -14.41 6.66
CA ARG A 98 -1.10 -14.56 7.58
C ARG A 98 -1.17 -15.99 8.16
N ALA A 99 -0.92 -17.01 7.36
CA ALA A 99 -0.88 -18.39 7.84
C ALA A 99 0.19 -18.64 8.91
N ARG A 100 1.29 -17.87 8.90
CA ARG A 100 2.37 -17.95 9.90
C ARG A 100 2.16 -17.06 11.11
N LEU A 101 1.44 -15.95 10.97
CA LEU A 101 1.11 -15.06 12.09
C LEU A 101 0.08 -15.67 13.05
N VAL A 102 -0.73 -16.61 12.58
CA VAL A 102 -1.75 -17.29 13.39
C VAL A 102 -1.21 -18.61 14.00
N ALA A 103 -0.08 -19.11 13.52
CA ALA A 103 0.54 -20.36 13.96
C ALA A 103 1.40 -20.16 15.22
#